data_AF-A0A9X4LIA4-F1
#
_entry.id   AF-A0A9X4LIA4-F1
#
_cell.length_a   1.000
_cell.length_b   1.000
_cell.length_c   1.000
_cell.angle_alpha   90.00
_cell.angle_beta   90.00
_cell.angle_gamma   90.00
#
_symmetry.space_group_name_H-M   'P 1'
#
loop_
_entity.id
_entity.type
_entity.pdbx_description
1 polymer ?
#
loop_
_entity_poly.entity_id
_entity_poly.type
_entity_poly.pdbx_seq_one_letter_code
_entity_poly.pdbx_strand_id
1 'polypeptide(L)'
;MAEPTLLRLLLELDEGRGVALARLAKRLDQRVSVLLREGTALSDAVVGGAPGPGWVRLVCDDAGRWTAHLTPAGREAAHQPTPLP
;
A
#
# COMPACT_ATOMS: atom_id res chain seq x y z
N MET A 1 5.84 2.90 -12.66
CA MET A 1 5.14 4.01 -11.98
C MET A 1 4.19 3.34 -11.01
N ALA A 2 4.53 3.28 -9.71
CA ALA A 2 3.68 2.60 -8.74
C ALA A 2 2.33 3.33 -8.66
N GLU A 3 1.26 2.57 -8.88
CA GLU A 3 -0.07 3.03 -9.27
C GLU A 3 -0.72 3.96 -8.21
N PRO A 4 -1.11 5.20 -8.57
CA PRO A 4 -2.01 6.02 -7.72
C PRO A 4 -3.30 5.27 -7.32
N THR A 5 -3.64 4.20 -8.04
CA THR A 5 -4.76 3.29 -7.76
C THR A 5 -4.61 2.55 -6.42
N LEU A 6 -3.43 2.08 -6.03
CA LEU A 6 -3.26 1.32 -4.78
C LEU A 6 -3.49 2.20 -3.55
N LEU A 7 -2.90 3.40 -3.52
CA LEU A 7 -3.08 4.35 -2.42
C LEU A 7 -4.52 4.84 -2.32
N ARG A 8 -5.17 5.12 -3.46
CA ARG A 8 -6.58 5.51 -3.50
C ARG A 8 -7.52 4.40 -3.03
N LEU A 9 -7.25 3.16 -3.47
CA LEU A 9 -8.05 2.02 -3.05
C LEU A 9 -7.85 1.72 -1.55
N LEU A 10 -6.64 1.89 -1.04
CA LEU A 10 -6.38 1.84 0.39
C LEU A 10 -7.12 2.96 1.13
N LEU A 11 -7.10 4.19 0.62
CA LEU A 11 -7.83 5.29 1.24
C LEU A 11 -9.34 5.03 1.29
N GLU A 12 -9.91 4.43 0.24
CA GLU A 12 -11.33 4.08 0.17
C GLU A 12 -11.71 2.92 1.09
N LEU A 13 -10.85 1.90 1.22
CA LEU A 13 -11.15 0.67 1.93
C LEU A 13 -10.60 0.61 3.37
N ASP A 14 -9.61 1.43 3.70
CA ASP A 14 -8.99 1.48 5.04
C ASP A 14 -9.89 2.25 6.00
N GLU A 15 -10.88 1.56 6.56
CA GLU A 15 -11.74 2.05 7.64
C GLU A 15 -11.00 2.09 9.01
N GLY A 16 -9.69 2.30 9.02
CA GLY A 16 -8.82 2.28 10.21
C GLY A 16 -8.43 0.88 10.69
N ARG A 17 -8.88 -0.19 10.01
CA ARG A 17 -8.57 -1.59 10.33
C ARG A 17 -7.47 -2.19 9.44
N GLY A 18 -7.03 -1.48 8.41
CA GLY A 18 -6.20 -2.05 7.35
C GLY A 18 -6.99 -2.95 6.40
N VAL A 19 -6.45 -3.13 5.20
CA VAL A 19 -7.10 -3.84 4.11
C VAL A 19 -6.28 -5.07 3.74
N ALA A 20 -6.91 -6.25 3.73
CA ALA A 20 -6.25 -7.47 3.34
C ALA A 20 -5.72 -7.37 1.89
N LEU A 21 -4.46 -7.73 1.68
CA LEU A 21 -3.82 -7.73 0.36
C LEU A 21 -4.54 -8.64 -0.64
N ALA A 22 -5.14 -9.74 -0.18
CA ALA A 22 -5.99 -10.59 -1.02
C ALA A 22 -7.24 -9.84 -1.55
N ARG A 23 -7.80 -8.91 -0.77
CA ARG A 23 -8.94 -8.08 -1.19
C ARG A 23 -8.50 -7.01 -2.19
N LEU A 24 -7.34 -6.40 -1.98
CA LEU A 24 -6.74 -5.45 -2.92
C LEU A 24 -6.40 -6.13 -4.26
N ALA A 25 -5.78 -7.31 -4.20
CA ALA A 25 -5.44 -8.15 -5.36
C ALA A 25 -6.68 -8.42 -6.22
N LYS A 26 -7.78 -8.82 -5.58
CA LYS A 26 -9.06 -9.06 -6.26
C LYS A 26 -9.66 -7.81 -6.90
N ARG A 27 -9.47 -6.63 -6.30
CA ARG A 27 -10.02 -5.36 -6.81
C ARG A 27 -9.18 -4.76 -7.94
N LEU A 28 -7.87 -4.92 -7.88
CA LEU A 28 -6.91 -4.43 -8.87
C LEU A 28 -6.66 -5.45 -10.00
N ASP A 29 -7.28 -6.63 -9.92
CA ASP A 29 -7.02 -7.77 -10.82
C ASP A 29 -5.53 -8.14 -10.90
N GLN A 30 -4.84 -8.07 -9.76
CA GLN A 30 -3.39 -8.27 -9.63
C GLN A 30 -3.07 -9.41 -8.67
N ARG A 31 -1.83 -9.91 -8.75
CA ARG A 31 -1.33 -10.94 -7.81
C ARG A 31 -0.94 -10.33 -6.48
N VAL A 32 -1.20 -11.04 -5.39
CA VAL A 32 -0.79 -10.65 -4.03
C VAL A 32 0.72 -10.39 -3.93
N SER A 33 1.55 -11.17 -4.63
CA SER A 33 3.00 -10.98 -4.65
C SER A 33 3.44 -9.66 -5.33
N VAL A 34 2.67 -9.17 -6.30
CA VAL A 34 2.92 -7.88 -6.94
C VAL A 34 2.60 -6.76 -5.96
N LEU A 35 1.41 -6.82 -5.35
CA LEU A 35 1.00 -5.83 -4.36
C LEU A 35 1.87 -5.84 -3.09
N LEU A 36 2.40 -6.98 -2.69
CA LEU A 36 3.40 -7.07 -1.63
C LEU A 36 4.67 -6.31 -1.99
N ARG A 37 5.19 -6.53 -3.20
CA ARG A 37 6.39 -5.86 -3.69
C ARG A 37 6.18 -4.35 -3.81
N GLU A 38 5.04 -3.92 -4.33
CA GLU A 38 4.68 -2.51 -4.43
C GLU A 38 4.45 -1.88 -3.06
N GLY A 39 3.66 -2.52 -2.20
CA GLY A 39 3.39 -2.07 -0.84
C GLY A 39 4.67 -2.00 0.01
N THR A 40 5.64 -2.90 -0.21
CA THR A 40 6.96 -2.85 0.44
C THR A 40 7.81 -1.71 -0.09
N ALA A 41 7.74 -1.39 -1.39
CA ALA A 41 8.42 -0.23 -1.95
C ALA A 41 7.82 1.10 -1.48
N LEU A 42 6.51 1.11 -1.15
CA LEU A 42 5.79 2.27 -0.62
C LEU A 42 5.80 2.35 0.92
N SER A 43 6.28 1.31 1.60
CA SER A 43 6.37 1.30 3.06
C SER A 43 7.65 1.97 3.57
N ASP A 44 7.85 1.97 4.88
CA ASP A 44 9.11 2.39 5.50
C ASP A 44 10.19 1.31 5.41
N ALA A 45 9.89 0.17 4.75
CA ALA A 45 10.85 -0.89 4.55
C ALA A 45 12.03 -0.37 3.73
N VAL A 46 13.24 -0.67 4.20
CA VAL A 46 14.47 -0.32 3.50
C VAL A 46 14.66 -1.29 2.35
N VAL A 47 14.23 -0.89 1.16
CA VAL A 47 14.44 -1.66 -0.08
C VAL A 47 15.58 -0.98 -0.86
N GLY A 48 16.73 -1.65 -0.97
CA GLY A 48 17.87 -1.13 -1.74
C GLY A 48 18.68 -0.04 -1.03
N GLY A 49 18.59 0.08 0.30
CA GLY A 49 19.43 0.97 1.11
C GLY A 49 18.82 2.34 1.43
N ALA A 50 17.65 2.68 0.87
CA ALA A 50 16.84 3.81 1.30
C ALA A 50 15.51 3.32 1.89
N PRO A 51 15.05 3.85 3.05
CA PRO A 51 13.69 3.60 3.50
C PRO A 51 12.74 4.14 2.44
N GLY A 52 11.73 3.35 2.08
CA GLY A 52 10.65 3.85 1.24
C GLY A 52 9.91 5.02 1.91
N PRO A 53 8.96 5.65 1.21
CA PRO A 53 8.33 6.90 1.65
C PRO A 53 7.44 6.73 2.89
N GLY A 54 7.24 5.51 3.40
CA GLY A 54 6.46 5.28 4.62
C GLY A 54 4.97 5.54 4.46
N TRP A 55 4.43 5.44 3.23
CA TRP A 55 3.02 5.69 2.92
C TRP A 55 2.11 4.52 3.30
N VAL A 56 2.63 3.30 3.25
CA VAL A 56 1.88 2.08 3.56
C VAL A 56 2.61 1.31 4.67
N ARG A 57 1.87 0.65 5.54
CA ARG A 57 2.41 -0.31 6.51
C ARG A 57 1.84 -1.69 6.21
N LEU A 58 2.71 -2.65 5.97
CA LEU A 58 2.32 -4.04 5.75
C LEU A 58 2.45 -4.81 7.07
N VAL A 59 1.40 -5.51 7.46
CA VAL A 59 1.36 -6.37 8.64
C VAL A 59 1.00 -7.78 8.18
N CYS A 60 1.79 -8.77 8.59
CA CYS A 60 1.47 -10.17 8.38
C CYS A 60 0.93 -10.74 9.70
N ASP A 61 -0.23 -11.40 9.67
CA ASP A 61 -0.73 -12.13 10.82
C ASP A 61 -0.15 -13.55 10.92
N ASP A 62 -0.40 -14.23 12.04
CA ASP A 62 0.09 -15.60 12.29
C ASP A 62 -0.48 -16.65 11.31
N ALA A 63 -1.54 -16.31 10.58
CA ALA A 63 -2.12 -17.14 9.54
C ALA A 63 -1.52 -16.87 8.15
N GLY A 64 -0.48 -16.02 8.06
CA GLY A 64 0.17 -15.65 6.81
C GLY A 64 -0.64 -14.67 5.94
N ARG A 65 -1.68 -14.03 6.50
CA ARG A 65 -2.45 -13.02 5.76
C ARG A 65 -1.79 -11.67 5.94
N TRP A 66 -1.51 -11.07 4.80
CA TRP A 66 -0.96 -9.74 4.74
C TRP A 66 -2.08 -8.69 4.69
N THR A 67 -1.95 -7.67 5.52
CA THR A 67 -2.85 -6.53 5.63
C THR A 67 -2.04 -5.26 5.41
N ALA A 68 -2.54 -4.40 4.53
CA ALA A 68 -1.96 -3.11 4.23
C ALA A 68 -2.74 -2.01 4.96
N HIS A 69 -2.03 -1.20 5.73
CA HIS A 69 -2.55 -0.05 6.45
C HIS A 69 -2.04 1.22 5.78
N LEU A 70 -2.92 2.19 5.58
CA LEU A 70 -2.50 3.48 5.06
C LEU A 70 -1.96 4.34 6.21
N THR A 71 -0.76 4.89 6.07
CA THR A 71 -0.21 5.79 7.09
C THR A 71 -0.73 7.21 6.87
N PRO A 72 -0.59 8.14 7.84
CA PRO A 72 -0.95 9.53 7.64
C PRO A 72 -0.27 10.16 6.40
N ALA A 73 1.02 9.87 6.17
CA ALA A 73 1.74 10.33 4.99
C ALA A 73 1.16 9.75 3.68
N GLY A 74 0.72 8.49 3.69
CA GLY A 74 0.05 7.88 2.55
C GLY A 74 -1.33 8.46 2.25
N ARG A 75 -2.08 8.89 3.29
CA ARG A 75 -3.37 9.59 3.10
C ARG A 75 -3.19 10.94 2.42
N GLU A 76 -2.17 11.69 2.80
CA GLU A 76 -1.80 12.95 2.14
C GLU A 76 -1.39 12.69 0.69
N ALA A 77 -0.51 11.71 0.44
CA ALA A 77 -0.08 11.35 -0.91
C ALA A 77 -1.25 10.86 -1.80
N ALA A 78 -2.25 10.19 -1.23
CA ALA A 78 -3.45 9.74 -1.94
C ALA A 78 -4.40 10.90 -2.29
N HIS A 79 -4.44 11.96 -1.47
CA HIS A 79 -5.21 13.18 -1.71
C HIS A 79 -4.49 14.14 -2.65
N GLN A 80 -3.16 14.15 -2.65
CA GLN A 80 -2.39 14.96 -3.57
C GLN A 80 -2.63 14.46 -4.99
N PRO A 81 -3.17 15.29 -5.90
CA PRO A 81 -3.10 14.97 -7.32
C PRO A 81 -1.62 14.87 -7.65
N THR A 82 -1.17 13.72 -8.14
CA THR A 82 0.21 13.51 -8.59
C THR A 82 0.65 14.75 -9.37
N PRO A 83 1.71 15.48 -8.97
CA PRO A 83 2.21 16.57 -9.79
C PRO A 83 2.67 15.96 -11.11
N LEU A 84 1.92 16.23 -12.17
CA LEU A 84 2.32 15.93 -13.54
C LEU A 84 3.60 16.75 -13.84
N PRO A 85 4.68 16.13 -14.35
CA PRO A 85 5.79 16.87 -14.94
C PRO A 85 5.38 17.58 -16.23
#